data_AF-A0AAN1PI91-F1
#
_entry.id   AF-A0AAN1PI91-F1
#
_cell.length_a   1.000
_cell.length_b   1.000
_cell.length_c   1.000
_cell.angle_alpha   90.00
_cell.angle_beta   90.00
_cell.angle_gamma   90.00
#
_symmetry.space_group_name_H-M   'P 1'
#
loop_
_entity.id
_entity.type
_entity.pdbx_description
1 polymer ?
#
loop_
_entity_poly.entity_id
_entity_poly.type
_entity_poly.pdbx_seq_one_letter_code
_entity_poly.pdbx_strand_id
1 'polypeptide(L)'
;MKIRPSFVIFYLFLAGVSLPALAQADDGSSGTVSVCLRADIAQPPQAMQVVASGTVFAAQVQAGGPKAGEENEALVTTETVTLTHMQPCMDADASSVISHTRHWLVSPVTAQSGVVFHAIGEVSGNGLDTAFDDEGASFRDIVRAGGITATVRSPLTDAVSLMEGAADLPPNADGEDPAIDDK
;
A
#
# COMPACT_ATOMS: atom_id res chain seq x y z
N MET A 1 -34.10 51.66 -27.78
CA MET A 1 -33.34 51.93 -29.02
C MET A 1 -31.94 51.40 -28.79
N LYS A 2 -31.67 50.10 -29.03
CA LYS A 2 -31.46 49.42 -30.32
C LYS A 2 -30.06 49.65 -30.92
N ILE A 3 -29.04 49.04 -30.29
CA ILE A 3 -27.81 48.56 -30.94
C ILE A 3 -27.58 47.11 -30.47
N ARG A 4 -27.16 46.25 -31.39
CA ARG A 4 -26.46 44.96 -31.12
C ARG A 4 -25.07 45.07 -31.76
N PRO A 5 -24.06 44.43 -31.18
CA PRO A 5 -23.07 43.70 -31.96
C PRO A 5 -23.25 42.20 -31.74
N SER A 6 -23.29 41.43 -32.82
CA SER A 6 -23.13 39.97 -32.73
C SER A 6 -21.65 39.66 -32.52
N PHE A 7 -21.32 38.73 -31.63
CA PHE A 7 -20.06 38.00 -31.70
C PHE A 7 -20.35 36.51 -31.78
N VAL A 8 -20.06 35.93 -32.93
CA VAL A 8 -20.02 34.48 -33.11
C VAL A 8 -18.66 34.02 -32.60
N ILE A 9 -18.64 33.28 -31.49
CA ILE A 9 -17.45 32.55 -31.06
C ILE A 9 -17.60 31.12 -31.55
N PHE A 10 -16.54 30.65 -32.20
CA PHE A 10 -16.51 29.45 -33.01
C PHE A 10 -16.37 28.20 -32.13
N TYR A 11 -17.19 27.17 -32.36
CA TYR A 11 -16.90 25.85 -31.79
C TYR A 11 -15.65 25.29 -32.49
N LEU A 12 -14.55 25.19 -31.75
CA LEU A 12 -13.35 24.47 -32.18
C LEU A 12 -13.16 23.24 -31.29
N PHE A 13 -13.51 22.09 -31.86
CA PHE A 13 -13.19 20.78 -31.34
C PHE A 13 -11.67 20.49 -31.47
N LEU A 14 -11.23 19.40 -30.84
CA LEU A 14 -9.91 18.74 -31.02
C LEU A 14 -8.68 19.48 -30.46
N ALA A 15 -8.48 19.30 -29.15
CA ALA A 15 -7.16 18.99 -28.59
C ALA A 15 -7.32 18.05 -27.39
N GLY A 16 -7.58 16.76 -27.66
CA GLY A 16 -7.72 15.73 -26.63
C GLY A 16 -6.40 15.33 -25.98
N VAL A 17 -5.69 16.29 -25.37
CA VAL A 17 -4.53 16.00 -24.51
C VAL A 17 -5.08 15.56 -23.17
N SER A 18 -5.28 14.25 -23.01
CA SER A 18 -5.42 13.66 -21.68
C SER A 18 -4.07 13.84 -20.98
N LEU A 19 -3.98 14.79 -20.06
CA LEU A 19 -2.87 14.79 -19.11
C LEU A 19 -2.91 13.44 -18.38
N PRO A 20 -1.75 12.80 -18.10
CA PRO A 20 -1.75 11.76 -17.10
C PRO A 20 -2.30 12.36 -15.80
N ALA A 21 -3.32 11.73 -15.23
CA ALA A 21 -3.76 12.07 -13.89
C ALA A 21 -2.63 11.66 -12.94
N LEU A 22 -1.74 12.59 -12.63
CA LEU A 22 -0.89 12.48 -11.45
C LEU A 22 -1.85 12.28 -10.28
N ALA A 23 -1.77 11.12 -9.62
CA ALA A 23 -2.43 10.90 -8.37
C ALA A 23 -1.88 11.96 -7.41
N GLN A 24 -2.69 12.99 -7.15
CA GLN A 24 -2.30 14.03 -6.21
C GLN A 24 -2.39 13.41 -4.82
N ALA A 25 -1.23 13.07 -4.25
CA ALA A 25 -1.11 13.03 -2.81
C ALA A 25 -1.53 14.42 -2.32
N ASP A 26 -2.66 14.48 -1.61
CA ASP A 26 -3.07 15.71 -0.94
C ASP A 26 -2.05 15.97 0.19
N ASP A 27 -1.78 17.24 0.50
CA ASP A 27 -0.76 17.64 1.49
C ASP A 27 -1.33 17.53 2.92
N GLY A 28 -2.07 16.43 3.15
CA GLY A 28 -2.68 16.03 4.40
C GLY A 28 -1.63 15.49 5.38
N SER A 29 -2.02 15.35 6.65
CA SER A 29 -1.14 14.73 7.63
C SER A 29 -1.11 13.22 7.40
N SER A 30 -0.07 12.76 6.71
CA SER A 30 0.42 11.40 6.76
C SER A 30 0.34 10.85 8.19
N GLY A 31 -0.17 9.63 8.32
CA GLY A 31 -0.14 8.94 9.60
C GLY A 31 1.21 8.29 9.81
N THR A 32 1.65 8.12 11.04
CA THR A 32 2.99 7.65 11.36
C THR A 32 2.96 6.20 11.83
N VAL A 33 3.89 5.38 11.36
CA VAL A 33 4.13 4.00 11.79
C VAL A 33 5.54 3.87 12.36
N SER A 34 5.75 2.99 13.33
CA SER A 34 7.09 2.49 13.65
C SER A 34 7.37 1.27 12.79
N VAL A 35 8.29 1.38 11.85
CA VAL A 35 8.84 0.26 11.08
C VAL A 35 9.99 -0.35 11.89
N CYS A 36 9.91 -1.65 12.17
CA CYS A 36 10.86 -2.38 12.99
C CYS A 36 11.33 -3.67 12.32
N LEU A 37 12.61 -3.97 12.47
CA LEU A 37 13.16 -5.31 12.30
C LEU A 37 12.94 -6.09 13.60
N ARG A 38 12.40 -7.30 13.48
CA ARG A 38 12.23 -8.21 14.61
C ARG A 38 13.55 -8.63 15.25
N ALA A 39 13.60 -8.60 16.58
CA ALA A 39 14.80 -8.89 17.36
C ALA A 39 15.32 -10.35 17.28
N ASP A 40 14.50 -11.30 16.80
CA ASP A 40 14.92 -12.68 16.53
C ASP A 40 15.57 -12.86 15.14
N ILE A 41 15.56 -11.84 14.29
CA ILE A 41 16.32 -11.82 13.03
C ILE A 41 17.78 -11.45 13.33
N ALA A 42 18.67 -12.44 13.31
CA ALA A 42 20.09 -12.24 13.52
C ALA A 42 20.74 -11.43 12.38
N GLN A 43 21.27 -10.25 12.69
CA GLN A 43 22.01 -9.41 11.73
C GLN A 43 23.50 -9.31 12.06
N PRO A 44 24.38 -9.21 11.03
CA PRO A 44 25.71 -8.64 11.18
C PRO A 44 25.64 -7.20 11.73
N PRO A 45 26.54 -6.77 12.63
CA PRO A 45 26.50 -5.42 13.21
C PRO A 45 26.56 -4.26 12.20
N GLN A 46 27.19 -4.50 11.04
CA GLN A 46 27.30 -3.57 9.92
C GLN A 46 26.23 -3.75 8.83
N ALA A 47 25.21 -4.59 9.05
CA ALA A 47 24.10 -4.72 8.13
C ALA A 47 23.11 -3.55 8.27
N MET A 48 22.57 -3.14 7.13
CA MET A 48 21.49 -2.17 7.02
C MET A 48 20.36 -2.85 6.24
N GLN A 49 19.09 -2.60 6.57
CA GLN A 49 17.95 -2.93 5.72
C GLN A 49 17.30 -1.62 5.30
N VAL A 50 17.18 -1.42 4.00
CA VAL A 50 16.35 -0.35 3.45
C VAL A 50 14.93 -0.88 3.35
N VAL A 51 13.96 -0.11 3.81
CA VAL A 51 12.54 -0.35 3.57
C VAL A 51 12.07 0.81 2.70
N ALA A 52 11.73 0.53 1.45
CA ALA A 52 11.40 1.55 0.47
C ALA A 52 10.08 2.28 0.78
N SER A 53 9.98 3.54 0.36
CA SER A 53 8.69 4.17 0.06
C SER A 53 7.95 3.27 -0.94
N GLY A 54 6.68 3.00 -0.69
CA GLY A 54 5.89 2.00 -1.44
C GLY A 54 5.85 0.61 -0.79
N THR A 55 6.61 0.32 0.27
CA THR A 55 6.51 -0.97 0.97
C THR A 55 5.14 -1.11 1.63
N VAL A 56 4.39 -2.13 1.25
CA VAL A 56 3.07 -2.47 1.81
C VAL A 56 3.23 -3.49 2.93
N PHE A 57 2.52 -3.23 4.02
CA PHE A 57 2.42 -4.11 5.17
C PHE A 57 0.94 -4.46 5.42
N ALA A 58 0.65 -5.69 5.81
CA ALA A 58 -0.69 -6.11 6.19
C ALA A 58 -0.75 -6.75 7.58
N ALA A 59 -1.92 -6.64 8.21
CA ALA A 59 -2.28 -7.33 9.44
C ALA A 59 -3.70 -7.91 9.32
N GLN A 60 -3.96 -9.02 10.00
CA GLN A 60 -5.31 -9.50 10.25
C GLN A 60 -5.70 -9.08 11.68
N VAL A 61 -6.80 -8.34 11.81
CA VAL A 61 -7.26 -7.76 13.09
C VAL A 61 -8.59 -8.37 13.51
N GLN A 62 -8.87 -8.33 14.82
CA GLN A 62 -10.20 -8.65 15.33
C GLN A 62 -11.09 -7.41 15.18
N ALA A 63 -12.15 -7.51 14.40
CA ALA A 63 -13.04 -6.40 14.11
C ALA A 63 -13.79 -5.90 15.38
N GLY A 64 -14.37 -4.71 15.29
CA GLY A 64 -14.93 -4.00 16.45
C GLY A 64 -16.22 -4.57 17.07
N GLY A 65 -16.15 -5.68 17.82
CA GLY A 65 -17.19 -6.02 18.80
C GLY A 65 -17.35 -7.52 19.13
N PRO A 66 -18.23 -7.88 20.10
CA PRO A 66 -18.35 -9.25 20.66
C PRO A 66 -18.87 -10.35 19.71
N LYS A 67 -19.04 -10.04 18.43
CA LYS A 67 -19.50 -10.91 17.33
C LYS A 67 -18.91 -10.49 15.97
N ALA A 68 -17.99 -9.54 15.95
CA ALA A 68 -17.38 -9.09 14.71
C ALA A 68 -16.36 -10.15 14.23
N GLY A 69 -16.07 -10.14 12.92
CA GLY A 69 -15.17 -11.14 12.32
C GLY A 69 -13.70 -10.76 12.43
N GLU A 70 -12.90 -11.37 11.58
CA GLU A 70 -11.54 -10.90 11.31
C GLU A 70 -11.57 -9.97 10.11
N GLU A 71 -10.99 -8.78 10.26
CA GLU A 71 -10.82 -7.79 9.19
C GLU A 71 -9.35 -7.78 8.75
N ASN A 72 -9.08 -7.52 7.47
CA ASN A 72 -7.72 -7.37 6.97
C ASN A 72 -7.42 -5.87 6.81
N GLU A 73 -6.39 -5.39 7.49
CA GLU A 73 -5.88 -4.03 7.39
C GLU A 73 -4.56 -4.02 6.62
N ALA A 74 -4.32 -2.99 5.83
CA ALA A 74 -3.04 -2.77 5.18
C ALA A 74 -2.64 -1.30 5.18
N LEU A 75 -1.34 -1.06 5.16
CA LEU A 75 -0.71 0.26 5.14
C LEU A 75 0.48 0.26 4.19
N VAL A 76 0.87 1.44 3.70
CA VAL A 76 2.03 1.63 2.82
C VAL A 76 2.90 2.75 3.38
N THR A 77 4.21 2.54 3.44
CA THR A 77 5.17 3.61 3.79
C THR A 77 5.26 4.63 2.66
N THR A 78 5.15 5.91 2.97
CA THR A 78 5.31 7.00 1.99
C THR A 78 6.75 7.49 1.88
N GLU A 79 7.62 7.14 2.84
CA GLU A 79 9.06 7.42 2.81
C GLU A 79 9.92 6.16 2.93
N THR A 80 11.22 6.29 2.64
CA THR A 80 12.21 5.21 2.71
C THR A 80 12.98 5.28 4.03
N VAL A 81 12.95 4.22 4.84
CA VAL A 81 13.68 4.14 6.13
C VAL A 81 14.82 3.14 6.11
N THR A 82 15.84 3.35 6.97
CA THR A 82 17.04 2.51 7.03
C THR A 82 17.24 1.92 8.43
N LEU A 83 16.88 0.65 8.59
CA LEU A 83 17.02 -0.09 9.83
C LEU A 83 18.44 -0.64 9.97
N THR A 84 18.99 -0.63 11.18
CA THR A 84 20.35 -1.11 11.48
C THR A 84 20.39 -1.89 12.80
N HIS A 85 21.47 -2.62 13.07
CA HIS A 85 21.65 -3.30 14.35
C HIS A 85 21.55 -2.36 15.58
N MET A 86 22.01 -1.11 15.44
CA MET A 86 21.97 -0.09 16.51
C MET A 86 20.63 0.67 16.58
N GLN A 87 19.89 0.69 15.48
CA GLN A 87 18.58 1.33 15.36
C GLN A 87 17.65 0.39 14.57
N PRO A 88 17.12 -0.68 15.20
CA PRO A 88 16.31 -1.69 14.53
C PRO A 88 14.88 -1.21 14.25
N CYS A 89 14.48 -0.06 14.80
CA CYS A 89 13.21 0.60 14.52
C CYS A 89 13.44 2.06 14.09
N MET A 90 12.66 2.53 13.14
CA MET A 90 12.46 3.94 12.79
C MET A 90 10.96 4.22 12.73
N ASP A 91 10.54 5.43 13.12
CA ASP A 91 9.23 5.92 12.71
C ASP A 91 9.30 6.38 11.24
N ALA A 92 8.19 6.22 10.52
CA ALA A 92 8.03 6.53 9.10
C ALA A 92 6.61 7.04 8.83
N ASP A 93 6.46 7.94 7.88
CA ASP A 93 5.14 8.31 7.35
C ASP A 93 4.52 7.20 6.49
N ALA A 94 3.19 7.09 6.55
CA ALA A 94 2.40 6.04 5.91
C ALA A 94 0.93 6.43 5.65
N SER A 95 0.32 5.69 4.73
CA SER A 95 -1.11 5.78 4.38
C SER A 95 -1.80 4.44 4.57
N SER A 96 -3.13 4.44 4.77
CA SER A 96 -3.96 3.24 4.65
C SER A 96 -3.89 2.69 3.22
N VAL A 97 -4.04 1.39 3.04
CA VAL A 97 -4.14 0.75 1.71
C VAL A 97 -5.51 0.10 1.55
N ILE A 98 -6.19 0.44 0.45
CA ILE A 98 -7.46 -0.17 0.05
C ILE A 98 -7.22 -1.08 -1.16
N SER A 99 -7.60 -2.36 -1.05
CA SER A 99 -7.63 -3.31 -2.15
C SER A 99 -8.88 -4.20 -2.02
N HIS A 100 -9.74 -4.14 -3.03
CA HIS A 100 -10.96 -4.96 -3.07
C HIS A 100 -10.67 -6.45 -3.28
N THR A 101 -9.62 -6.80 -4.01
CA THR A 101 -9.23 -8.19 -4.29
C THR A 101 -8.54 -8.85 -3.09
N ARG A 102 -7.82 -8.07 -2.27
CA ARG A 102 -7.16 -8.54 -1.04
C ARG A 102 -7.99 -8.32 0.24
N HIS A 103 -9.22 -7.83 0.09
CA HIS A 103 -10.15 -7.49 1.17
C HIS A 103 -9.60 -6.49 2.22
N TRP A 104 -8.68 -5.62 1.80
CA TRP A 104 -8.23 -4.48 2.61
C TRP A 104 -9.20 -3.33 2.40
N LEU A 105 -10.12 -3.16 3.35
CA LEU A 105 -11.27 -2.24 3.22
C LEU A 105 -11.34 -1.22 4.38
N VAL A 106 -10.35 -1.21 5.26
CA VAL A 106 -10.29 -0.34 6.44
C VAL A 106 -9.53 0.95 6.12
N SER A 107 -10.20 2.09 6.29
CA SER A 107 -9.58 3.40 6.36
C SER A 107 -10.43 4.31 7.26
N PRO A 108 -9.84 5.10 8.17
CA PRO A 108 -8.41 5.12 8.51
C PRO A 108 -7.99 3.85 9.26
N VAL A 109 -6.81 3.31 8.93
CA VAL A 109 -6.10 2.37 9.79
C VAL A 109 -5.68 3.08 11.08
N THR A 110 -5.86 2.46 12.25
CA THR A 110 -5.67 3.11 13.56
C THR A 110 -4.74 2.33 14.49
N ALA A 111 -4.20 3.02 15.51
CA ALA A 111 -3.31 2.41 16.49
C ALA A 111 -4.06 1.43 17.41
N GLN A 112 -3.85 0.14 17.18
CA GLN A 112 -4.49 -0.96 17.93
C GLN A 112 -3.48 -1.69 18.82
N SER A 113 -3.93 -2.15 19.99
CA SER A 113 -3.04 -2.82 20.96
C SER A 113 -2.77 -4.27 20.55
N GLY A 114 -1.50 -4.62 20.33
CA GLY A 114 -1.07 -5.96 19.96
C GLY A 114 -1.16 -6.28 18.47
N VAL A 115 -1.68 -5.38 17.63
CA VAL A 115 -1.64 -5.51 16.17
C VAL A 115 -0.24 -5.18 15.66
N VAL A 116 0.33 -6.10 14.87
CA VAL A 116 1.61 -5.92 14.18
C VAL A 116 1.37 -6.23 12.71
N PHE A 117 1.74 -5.29 11.84
CA PHE A 117 1.69 -5.46 10.40
C PHE A 117 3.01 -6.06 9.93
N HIS A 118 2.99 -6.98 8.97
CA HIS A 118 4.18 -7.56 8.35
C HIS A 118 4.33 -7.05 6.92
N ALA A 119 5.55 -6.77 6.48
CA ALA A 119 5.82 -6.41 5.09
C ALA A 119 5.47 -7.58 4.16
N ILE A 120 4.82 -7.30 3.04
CA ILE A 120 4.30 -8.32 2.11
C ILE A 120 4.52 -8.01 0.63
N GLY A 121 4.81 -6.76 0.27
CA GLY A 121 5.09 -6.36 -1.10
C GLY A 121 5.47 -4.89 -1.24
N GLU A 122 5.64 -4.44 -2.47
CA GLU A 122 5.85 -3.03 -2.85
C GLU A 122 4.80 -2.59 -3.89
N VAL A 123 4.34 -1.34 -3.82
CA VAL A 123 3.38 -0.78 -4.79
C VAL A 123 4.06 -0.62 -6.15
N SER A 124 3.67 -1.45 -7.11
CA SER A 124 4.18 -1.44 -8.48
C SER A 124 3.10 -1.02 -9.46
N GLY A 125 3.19 0.22 -9.94
CA GLY A 125 2.19 0.84 -10.82
C GLY A 125 0.83 0.99 -10.13
N ASN A 126 -0.10 0.09 -10.44
CA ASN A 126 -1.46 0.06 -9.89
C ASN A 126 -1.70 -1.07 -8.88
N GLY A 127 -0.75 -1.99 -8.71
CA GLY A 127 -0.90 -3.20 -7.90
C GLY A 127 0.27 -3.43 -6.95
N LEU A 128 0.39 -4.66 -6.46
CA LEU A 128 1.39 -5.06 -5.47
C LEU A 128 2.35 -6.11 -6.05
N ASP A 129 3.63 -5.78 -6.20
CA ASP A 129 4.64 -6.84 -6.32
C ASP A 129 4.85 -7.49 -4.95
N THR A 130 4.87 -8.82 -4.91
CA THR A 130 5.15 -9.61 -3.70
C THR A 130 6.44 -10.45 -3.83
N ALA A 131 7.09 -10.42 -5.00
CA ALA A 131 8.36 -11.09 -5.24
C ALA A 131 9.53 -10.33 -4.60
N PHE A 132 9.48 -8.98 -4.63
CA PHE A 132 10.60 -8.09 -4.30
C PHE A 132 11.85 -8.47 -5.14
N ASP A 133 11.67 -8.74 -6.44
CA ASP A 133 12.75 -9.34 -7.26
C ASP A 133 13.93 -8.38 -7.51
N ASP A 134 13.68 -7.07 -7.52
CA ASP A 134 14.70 -6.01 -7.59
C ASP A 134 15.51 -5.86 -6.28
N GLU A 135 15.03 -6.40 -5.16
CA GLU A 135 15.67 -6.27 -3.85
C GLU A 135 16.79 -7.29 -3.56
N GLY A 136 17.57 -7.02 -2.52
CA GLY A 136 18.61 -7.94 -2.07
C GLY A 136 18.02 -9.26 -1.55
N ALA A 137 18.63 -10.41 -1.90
CA ALA A 137 18.17 -11.72 -1.42
C ALA A 137 18.06 -11.80 0.13
N SER A 138 18.97 -11.12 0.85
CA SER A 138 18.90 -10.99 2.31
C SER A 138 17.65 -10.25 2.80
N PHE A 139 17.16 -9.25 2.07
CA PHE A 139 15.93 -8.54 2.40
C PHE A 139 14.72 -9.44 2.13
N ARG A 140 14.66 -10.08 0.95
CA ARG A 140 13.62 -11.06 0.60
C ARG A 140 13.47 -12.17 1.64
N ASP A 141 14.57 -12.74 2.11
CA ASP A 141 14.53 -13.82 3.10
C ASP A 141 14.06 -13.32 4.49
N ILE A 142 14.38 -12.08 4.87
CA ILE A 142 13.90 -11.46 6.10
C ILE A 142 12.40 -11.12 5.99
N VAL A 143 11.93 -10.58 4.87
CA VAL A 143 10.50 -10.34 4.63
C VAL A 143 9.71 -11.65 4.62
N ARG A 144 10.21 -12.69 3.94
CA ARG A 144 9.58 -14.04 3.94
C ARG A 144 9.53 -14.68 5.34
N ALA A 145 10.45 -14.32 6.23
CA ALA A 145 10.41 -14.72 7.65
C ALA A 145 9.44 -13.86 8.52
N GLY A 146 8.73 -12.90 7.92
CA GLY A 146 7.91 -11.91 8.63
C GLY A 146 8.73 -10.95 9.49
N GLY A 147 10.01 -10.76 9.15
CA GLY A 147 11.03 -10.07 9.94
C GLY A 147 10.95 -8.54 9.90
N ILE A 148 10.50 -7.96 8.78
CA ILE A 148 10.17 -6.53 8.67
C ILE A 148 8.71 -6.33 9.10
N THR A 149 8.49 -5.43 10.05
CA THR A 149 7.20 -5.21 10.71
C THR A 149 6.88 -3.73 10.83
N ALA A 150 5.60 -3.38 10.96
CA ALA A 150 5.13 -2.03 11.26
C ALA A 150 4.11 -2.01 12.41
N THR A 151 4.07 -0.91 13.16
CA THR A 151 3.07 -0.66 14.21
C THR A 151 2.60 0.79 14.15
N VAL A 152 1.29 0.99 14.00
CA VAL A 152 0.67 2.31 13.83
C VAL A 152 0.83 3.16 15.10
N ARG A 153 1.35 4.39 14.96
CA ARG A 153 1.55 5.37 16.05
C ARG A 153 0.43 6.41 16.10
N SER A 154 0.00 6.89 14.95
CA SER A 154 -1.12 7.83 14.74
C SER A 154 -2.04 7.32 13.64
N PRO A 155 -3.33 7.72 13.57
CA PRO A 155 -4.25 7.24 12.54
C PRO A 155 -3.76 7.57 11.13
N LEU A 156 -3.83 6.60 10.21
CA LEU A 156 -3.47 6.78 8.82
C LEU A 156 -4.68 7.31 8.05
N THR A 157 -4.90 8.64 8.10
CA THR A 157 -6.09 9.28 7.52
C THR A 157 -6.16 9.23 6.00
N ASP A 158 -5.01 9.23 5.33
CA ASP A 158 -4.93 9.14 3.89
C ASP A 158 -4.99 7.68 3.42
N ALA A 159 -5.48 7.46 2.19
CA ALA A 159 -5.69 6.13 1.64
C ALA A 159 -5.18 6.01 0.19
N VAL A 160 -4.33 5.01 -0.06
CA VAL A 160 -3.91 4.59 -1.40
C VAL A 160 -4.80 3.42 -1.83
N SER A 161 -5.51 3.59 -2.95
CA SER A 161 -6.33 2.51 -3.53
C SER A 161 -5.55 1.77 -4.60
N LEU A 162 -5.33 0.46 -4.41
CA LEU A 162 -4.76 -0.39 -5.45
C LEU A 162 -5.85 -0.77 -6.46
N MET A 163 -5.54 -0.67 -7.75
CA MET A 163 -6.42 -0.99 -8.87
C MET A 163 -6.05 -2.35 -9.47
N GLU A 164 -5.88 -3.34 -8.60
CA GLU A 164 -5.46 -4.71 -8.95
C GLU A 164 -6.53 -5.42 -9.79
N GLY A 165 -6.15 -5.81 -11.00
CA GLY A 165 -6.90 -6.75 -11.82
C GLY A 165 -6.60 -8.20 -11.42
N ALA A 166 -7.38 -9.14 -11.97
CA ALA A 166 -7.16 -10.58 -11.75
C ALA A 166 -5.80 -11.10 -12.27
N ALA A 167 -5.08 -10.31 -13.07
CA ALA A 167 -3.73 -10.61 -13.55
C ALA A 167 -2.61 -10.17 -12.58
N ASP A 168 -2.92 -9.30 -11.61
CA ASP A 168 -1.96 -8.76 -10.63
C ASP A 168 -1.97 -9.55 -9.31
N LEU A 169 -2.83 -10.57 -9.23
CA LEU A 169 -2.86 -11.55 -8.15
C LEU A 169 -1.91 -12.72 -8.47
N PRO A 170 -1.27 -13.33 -7.45
CA PRO A 170 -0.56 -14.58 -7.67
C PRO A 170 -1.54 -15.65 -8.19
N PRO A 171 -1.12 -16.52 -9.12
CA PRO A 171 -1.95 -17.67 -9.49
C PRO A 171 -2.27 -18.50 -8.23
N ASN A 172 -3.50 -19.02 -8.16
CA ASN A 172 -4.09 -19.70 -7.01
C ASN A 172 -4.61 -18.77 -5.86
N ALA A 173 -5.36 -17.71 -6.20
CA ALA A 173 -6.28 -17.07 -5.25
C ALA A 173 -7.66 -17.76 -5.28
N ASP A 174 -8.22 -17.92 -6.49
CA ASP A 174 -9.21 -18.94 -6.82
C ASP A 174 -8.53 -20.11 -7.55
N GLY A 175 -9.23 -21.25 -7.65
CA GLY A 175 -8.78 -22.46 -8.36
C GLY A 175 -9.81 -22.98 -9.37
N GLU A 176 -10.73 -22.13 -9.81
CA GLU A 176 -11.83 -22.48 -10.72
C GLU A 176 -11.46 -22.08 -12.17
N ASP A 177 -10.87 -23.00 -12.92
CA ASP A 177 -10.69 -22.85 -14.37
C ASP A 177 -12.09 -22.83 -15.03
N PRO A 178 -12.51 -21.73 -15.68
CA PRO A 178 -13.86 -21.60 -16.22
C PRO A 178 -14.00 -22.49 -17.46
N ALA A 179 -14.36 -23.75 -17.23
CA ALA A 179 -14.54 -24.77 -18.25
C ALA A 179 -15.43 -24.26 -19.39
N ILE A 180 -14.84 -24.18 -20.59
CA ILE A 180 -15.49 -23.70 -21.80
C ILE A 180 -16.52 -24.76 -22.25
N ASP A 181 -17.78 -24.59 -21.84
CA ASP A 181 -18.91 -25.43 -22.26
C ASP A 181 -19.32 -25.07 -23.69
N ASP A 182 -18.59 -25.64 -24.65
CA ASP A 182 -18.74 -25.44 -26.10
C ASP A 182 -20.06 -26.09 -26.60
N LYS A 183 -21.06 -25.28 -27.03
CA LYS A 183 -22.40 -25.79 -27.39
C LYS A 183 -23.22 -24.92 -28.35
#